data_AF-A0A932YMY1-F1
#
_entry.id   AF-A0A932YMY1-F1
#
_cell.length_a   1.000
_cell.length_b   1.000
_cell.length_c   1.000
_cell.angle_alpha   90.00
_cell.angle_beta   90.00
_cell.angle_gamma   90.00
#
_symmetry.space_group_name_H-M   'P 1'
#
loop_
_entity.id
_entity.type
_entity.pdbx_description
1 polymer ?
#
loop_
_entity_poly.entity_id
_entity_poly.type
_entity_poly.pdbx_seq_one_letter_code
_entity_poly.pdbx_strand_id
1 'polypeptide(L)'
;MSFLHNPFRSFSKIRLTARERAEIRHTLVSFMQQYPLPERARFSRLHMLLKPAALTFASLVVVATAGAGISYAAERSLPGSPLYAVKINLNEKILSALARTPQTQAQWDVHRIERRLEEAEQLIAEGRLDIQTSSTLAYAVTEHADSVRLQLGRALEEKHILEAANLQANLRATINAHANLIDRITVREGAGEVKKPLSLALSSQANRVTYENDSPDAETTFVIVPTDPSDTEKKKREAGIKLQEAASQLDKASSTLDADTVRKVHDLLSRANESQTQAANVLSNGDNGNAFGFFQRTHRLAQEAKYLIDARDKLRNANFTTGGTTTTSTTSQNAAEDKQNDKEIQKKSGAAGTGTKGSSKKNR
;
A
#
# COMPACT_ATOMS: atom_id res chain seq x y z
N MET A 1 -63.76 -107.62 -7.94
CA MET A 1 -63.02 -107.50 -6.66
C MET A 1 -62.47 -106.09 -6.50
N SER A 2 -62.97 -105.35 -5.50
CA SER A 2 -62.21 -104.79 -4.36
C SER A 2 -60.91 -103.98 -4.49
N PHE A 3 -60.91 -102.82 -3.76
CA PHE A 3 -59.91 -102.37 -2.75
C PHE A 3 -58.51 -101.86 -3.23
N LEU A 4 -57.79 -100.87 -2.65
CA LEU A 4 -57.74 -100.18 -1.34
C LEU A 4 -57.16 -98.73 -1.43
N HIS A 5 -57.56 -97.88 -0.46
CA HIS A 5 -56.80 -96.90 0.38
C HIS A 5 -55.74 -95.91 -0.17
N ASN A 6 -55.97 -94.62 0.12
CA ASN A 6 -54.97 -93.65 0.64
C ASN A 6 -55.72 -92.39 1.20
N PRO A 7 -55.70 -92.05 2.51
CA PRO A 7 -56.65 -91.08 3.09
C PRO A 7 -56.43 -89.61 2.69
N PHE A 8 -55.33 -89.25 2.03
CA PHE A 8 -55.11 -87.88 1.52
C PHE A 8 -55.69 -87.62 0.12
N ARG A 9 -56.57 -88.50 -0.38
CA ARG A 9 -57.27 -88.33 -1.67
C ARG A 9 -58.40 -87.28 -1.67
N SER A 10 -58.60 -86.47 -0.61
CA SER A 10 -59.62 -85.40 -0.61
C SER A 10 -59.12 -83.95 -0.57
N PHE A 11 -57.81 -83.66 -0.64
CA PHE A 11 -57.34 -82.26 -0.70
C PHE A 11 -56.89 -81.80 -2.09
N SER A 12 -57.25 -82.53 -3.16
CA SER A 12 -56.87 -82.14 -4.53
C SER A 12 -57.75 -81.04 -5.16
N LYS A 13 -58.71 -80.44 -4.46
CA LYS A 13 -59.66 -79.49 -5.08
C LYS A 13 -60.08 -78.30 -4.22
N ILE A 14 -59.24 -77.83 -3.30
CA ILE A 14 -59.49 -76.52 -2.68
C ILE A 14 -58.79 -75.45 -3.54
N ARG A 15 -59.51 -74.98 -4.57
CA ARG A 15 -59.14 -73.76 -5.29
C ARG A 15 -59.85 -72.62 -4.60
N LEU A 16 -59.10 -71.58 -4.22
CA LEU A 16 -59.70 -70.31 -3.81
C LEU A 16 -60.69 -69.88 -4.90
N THR A 17 -61.92 -69.62 -4.51
CA THR A 17 -62.88 -68.97 -5.40
C THR A 17 -62.34 -67.60 -5.80
N ALA A 18 -62.81 -67.08 -6.94
CA ALA A 18 -62.39 -65.74 -7.38
C ALA A 18 -62.66 -64.68 -6.29
N ARG A 19 -63.72 -64.87 -5.50
CA ARG A 19 -64.11 -64.01 -4.39
C ARG A 19 -63.14 -64.10 -3.21
N GLU A 20 -62.83 -65.30 -2.73
CA GLU A 20 -61.87 -65.48 -1.62
C GLU A 20 -60.48 -64.96 -2.00
N ARG A 21 -60.05 -65.17 -3.26
CA ARG A 21 -58.78 -64.63 -3.75
C ARG A 21 -58.79 -63.10 -3.80
N ALA A 22 -59.91 -62.49 -4.19
CA ALA A 22 -60.05 -61.03 -4.18
C ALA A 22 -60.03 -60.47 -2.76
N GLU A 23 -60.68 -61.15 -1.81
CA GLU A 23 -60.73 -60.75 -0.40
C GLU A 23 -59.36 -60.87 0.28
N ILE A 24 -58.65 -61.98 0.07
CA ILE A 24 -57.27 -62.14 0.56
C ILE A 24 -56.35 -61.07 -0.04
N ARG A 25 -56.47 -60.78 -1.34
CA ARG A 25 -55.66 -59.74 -1.99
C ARG A 25 -55.99 -58.36 -1.44
N HIS A 26 -57.26 -58.07 -1.19
CA HIS A 26 -57.69 -56.81 -0.58
C HIS A 26 -57.08 -56.65 0.82
N THR A 27 -57.18 -57.68 1.66
CA THR A 27 -56.60 -57.68 3.01
C THR A 27 -55.08 -57.55 3.01
N LEU A 28 -54.39 -58.19 2.05
CA LEU A 28 -52.94 -58.07 1.92
C LEU A 28 -52.52 -56.66 1.48
N VAL A 29 -53.24 -56.07 0.51
CA VAL A 29 -52.97 -54.70 0.03
C VAL A 29 -53.26 -53.69 1.13
N SER A 30 -54.36 -53.83 1.87
CA SER A 30 -54.65 -52.95 3.00
C SER A 30 -53.60 -53.06 4.09
N PHE A 31 -53.11 -54.27 4.39
CA PHE A 31 -52.02 -54.48 5.34
C PHE A 31 -50.71 -53.82 4.87
N MET A 32 -50.35 -53.96 3.58
CA MET A 32 -49.15 -53.33 3.00
C MET A 32 -49.25 -51.79 2.95
N GLN A 33 -50.45 -51.25 2.74
CA GLN A 33 -50.70 -49.81 2.79
C GLN A 33 -50.68 -49.25 4.21
N GLN A 34 -51.12 -50.04 5.19
CA GLN A 34 -51.16 -49.64 6.59
C GLN A 34 -49.81 -49.81 7.30
N TYR A 35 -48.96 -50.73 6.81
CA TYR A 35 -47.60 -50.95 7.29
C TYR A 35 -46.58 -50.93 6.13
N PRO A 36 -46.41 -49.79 5.42
CA PRO A 36 -45.38 -49.69 4.42
C PRO A 36 -44.02 -49.82 5.10
N LEU A 37 -43.19 -50.75 4.65
CA LEU A 37 -41.81 -50.80 5.13
C LEU A 37 -41.14 -49.48 4.76
N PRO A 38 -40.47 -48.78 5.70
CA PRO A 38 -39.68 -47.63 5.33
C PRO A 38 -38.68 -48.06 4.27
N GLU A 39 -38.67 -47.35 3.15
CA GLU A 39 -37.71 -47.56 2.07
C GLU A 39 -36.33 -47.60 2.73
N ARG A 40 -35.64 -48.75 2.67
CA ARG A 40 -34.31 -48.88 3.25
C ARG A 40 -33.44 -47.86 2.53
N ALA A 41 -33.19 -46.73 3.20
CA ALA A 41 -32.28 -45.71 2.72
C ALA A 41 -30.98 -46.44 2.37
N ARG A 42 -30.66 -46.51 1.09
CA ARG A 42 -29.37 -46.98 0.63
C ARG A 42 -28.39 -45.95 1.15
N PHE A 43 -27.80 -46.19 2.33
CA PHE A 43 -26.70 -45.39 2.83
C PHE A 43 -25.53 -45.59 1.87
N SER A 44 -25.50 -44.79 0.82
CA SER A 44 -24.43 -44.78 -0.16
C SER A 44 -23.16 -44.34 0.55
N ARG A 45 -22.13 -45.18 0.51
CA ARG A 45 -20.77 -44.85 1.00
C ARG A 45 -20.23 -43.56 0.36
N LEU A 46 -20.76 -43.19 -0.81
CA LEU A 46 -20.48 -41.93 -1.50
C LEU A 46 -20.89 -40.69 -0.68
N HIS A 47 -22.01 -40.75 0.06
CA HIS A 47 -22.45 -39.67 0.95
C HIS A 47 -21.60 -39.56 2.23
N MET A 48 -20.85 -40.61 2.60
CA MET A 48 -19.90 -40.58 3.73
C MET A 48 -18.53 -40.03 3.31
N LEU A 49 -18.12 -40.20 2.05
CA LEU A 49 -16.86 -39.68 1.50
C LEU A 49 -16.94 -38.20 1.07
N LEU A 50 -18.09 -37.75 0.59
CA LEU A 50 -18.29 -36.36 0.14
C LEU A 50 -18.49 -35.36 1.29
N LYS A 51 -18.99 -35.79 2.45
CA LYS A 51 -19.22 -34.92 3.61
C LYS A 51 -17.94 -34.34 4.24
N PRO A 52 -16.87 -35.12 4.52
CA PRO A 52 -15.64 -34.54 5.05
C PRO A 52 -14.95 -33.65 4.01
N ALA A 53 -14.94 -34.02 2.73
CA ALA A 53 -14.35 -33.21 1.66
C ALA A 53 -15.11 -31.88 1.43
N ALA A 54 -16.43 -31.89 1.50
CA ALA A 54 -17.24 -30.68 1.42
C ALA A 54 -17.10 -29.80 2.68
N LEU A 55 -16.96 -30.41 3.86
CA LEU A 55 -16.69 -29.68 5.12
C LEU A 55 -15.27 -29.10 5.17
N THR A 56 -14.25 -29.81 4.66
CA THR A 56 -12.89 -29.29 4.54
C THR A 56 -12.80 -28.22 3.47
N PHE A 57 -13.50 -28.37 2.34
CA PHE A 57 -13.58 -27.32 1.33
C PHE A 57 -14.34 -26.10 1.86
N ALA A 58 -15.47 -26.29 2.53
CA ALA A 58 -16.21 -25.20 3.16
C ALA A 58 -15.41 -24.52 4.27
N SER A 59 -14.66 -25.26 5.08
CA SER A 59 -13.77 -24.67 6.09
C SER A 59 -12.59 -23.95 5.45
N LEU A 60 -12.02 -24.47 4.36
CA LEU A 60 -10.99 -23.79 3.58
C LEU A 60 -11.52 -22.49 2.96
N VAL A 61 -12.75 -22.51 2.44
CA VAL A 61 -13.42 -21.31 1.91
C VAL A 61 -13.68 -20.31 3.02
N VAL A 62 -14.19 -20.73 4.18
CA VAL A 62 -14.42 -19.83 5.32
C VAL A 62 -13.11 -19.25 5.86
N VAL A 63 -12.06 -20.07 5.98
CA VAL A 63 -10.72 -19.62 6.38
C VAL A 63 -10.12 -18.70 5.32
N ALA A 64 -10.31 -18.99 4.04
CA ALA A 64 -9.84 -18.14 2.95
C ALA A 64 -10.60 -16.80 2.92
N THR A 65 -11.92 -16.79 3.12
CA THR A 65 -12.73 -15.55 3.08
C THR A 65 -12.57 -14.72 4.35
N ALA A 66 -12.57 -15.35 5.53
CA ALA A 66 -12.34 -14.66 6.80
C ALA A 66 -10.87 -14.25 6.94
N GLY A 67 -9.94 -15.11 6.53
CA GLY A 67 -8.51 -14.84 6.47
C GLY A 67 -8.17 -13.75 5.45
N ALA A 68 -8.81 -13.72 4.28
CA ALA A 68 -8.61 -12.65 3.30
C ALA A 68 -9.04 -11.28 3.86
N GLY A 69 -10.15 -11.22 4.62
CA GLY A 69 -10.56 -9.98 5.30
C GLY A 69 -9.53 -9.50 6.32
N ILE A 70 -9.00 -10.40 7.14
CA ILE A 70 -7.97 -10.09 8.15
C ILE A 70 -6.65 -9.70 7.48
N SER A 71 -6.19 -10.43 6.48
CA SER A 71 -4.99 -10.11 5.71
C SER A 71 -5.11 -8.77 4.99
N TYR A 72 -6.28 -8.44 4.43
CA TYR A 72 -6.54 -7.15 3.79
C TYR A 72 -6.56 -5.99 4.80
N ALA A 73 -7.17 -6.19 5.98
CA ALA A 73 -7.13 -5.19 7.04
C ALA A 73 -5.71 -5.02 7.61
N ALA A 74 -4.95 -6.11 7.73
CA ALA A 74 -3.55 -6.07 8.13
C ALA A 74 -2.70 -5.28 7.14
N GLU A 75 -3.03 -5.30 5.84
CA GLU A 75 -2.29 -4.57 4.82
C GLU A 75 -2.25 -3.04 5.07
N ARG A 76 -3.33 -2.49 5.65
CA ARG A 76 -3.45 -1.06 6.01
C ARG A 76 -3.09 -0.75 7.45
N SER A 77 -2.67 -1.75 8.22
CA SER A 77 -2.39 -1.59 9.64
C SER A 77 -1.08 -0.81 9.86
N LEU A 78 -1.05 0.12 10.82
CA LEU A 78 0.15 0.87 11.19
C LEU A 78 0.89 0.19 12.35
N PRO A 79 2.20 0.47 12.54
CA PRO A 79 2.90 0.10 13.77
C PRO A 79 2.08 0.45 15.03
N GLY A 80 2.09 -0.46 16.01
CA GLY A 80 1.29 -0.35 17.24
C GLY A 80 -0.16 -0.86 17.13
N SER A 81 -0.65 -1.20 15.93
CA SER A 81 -1.97 -1.83 15.78
C SER A 81 -1.91 -3.37 15.91
N PRO A 82 -3.00 -4.04 16.36
CA PRO A 82 -2.99 -5.49 16.57
C PRO A 82 -2.70 -6.31 15.31
N LEU A 83 -3.15 -5.83 14.14
CA LEU A 83 -2.99 -6.52 12.86
C LEU A 83 -1.62 -6.26 12.20
N TYR A 84 -0.80 -5.38 12.76
CA TYR A 84 0.54 -5.11 12.22
C TYR A 84 1.45 -6.34 12.26
N ALA A 85 1.31 -7.15 13.32
CA ALA A 85 2.03 -8.42 13.40
C ALA A 85 1.65 -9.37 12.25
N VAL A 86 0.40 -9.34 11.77
CA VAL A 86 -0.07 -10.14 10.63
C VAL A 86 0.54 -9.59 9.32
N LYS A 87 0.62 -8.27 9.16
CA LYS A 87 1.28 -7.64 8.01
C LYS A 87 2.72 -8.16 7.87
N ILE A 88 3.52 -7.99 8.91
CA ILE A 88 4.95 -8.31 8.88
C ILE A 88 5.21 -9.81 8.89
N ASN A 89 4.53 -10.57 9.76
CA ASN A 89 4.88 -11.97 9.97
C ASN A 89 4.18 -12.96 9.04
N LEU A 90 3.13 -12.54 8.34
CA LEU A 90 2.39 -13.41 7.43
C LEU A 90 2.39 -12.85 6.01
N ASN A 91 1.73 -11.71 5.79
CA ASN A 91 1.54 -11.17 4.44
C ASN A 91 2.89 -10.95 3.75
N GLU A 92 3.80 -10.22 4.38
CA GLU A 92 5.09 -9.89 3.80
C GLU A 92 6.01 -11.10 3.66
N LYS A 93 5.92 -12.09 4.56
CA LYS A 93 6.70 -13.34 4.43
C LYS A 93 6.21 -14.18 3.25
N ILE A 94 4.90 -14.22 3.00
CA ILE A 94 4.35 -14.91 1.82
C ILE A 94 4.85 -14.24 0.54
N LEU A 95 4.80 -12.91 0.46
CA LEU A 95 5.29 -12.17 -0.71
C LEU A 95 6.81 -12.34 -0.88
N SER A 96 7.56 -12.33 0.22
CA SER A 96 9.01 -12.61 0.21
C SER A 96 9.31 -14.02 -0.29
N ALA A 97 8.50 -15.02 0.08
CA ALA A 97 8.68 -16.41 -0.39
C ALA A 97 8.31 -16.60 -1.88
N LEU A 98 7.48 -15.71 -2.43
CA LEU A 98 7.15 -15.68 -3.86
C LEU A 98 8.22 -14.95 -4.70
N ALA A 99 8.98 -14.03 -4.09
CA ALA A 99 10.12 -13.36 -4.71
C ALA A 99 11.34 -14.29 -4.80
N ARG A 100 11.33 -15.20 -5.77
CA ARG A 100 12.30 -16.32 -5.87
C ARG A 100 13.63 -15.98 -6.51
N THR A 101 13.72 -14.88 -7.25
CA THR A 101 14.95 -14.43 -7.91
C THR A 101 15.57 -13.27 -7.14
N PRO A 102 16.91 -13.09 -7.20
CA PRO A 102 17.56 -11.92 -6.62
C PRO A 102 16.88 -10.63 -7.08
N GLN A 103 16.68 -10.45 -8.39
CA GLN A 103 15.96 -9.29 -8.92
C GLN A 103 14.62 -9.02 -8.24
N THR A 104 13.75 -10.04 -8.16
CA THR A 104 12.42 -9.90 -7.55
C THR A 104 12.49 -9.66 -6.05
N GLN A 105 13.52 -10.18 -5.38
CA GLN A 105 13.73 -9.98 -3.94
C GLN A 105 14.19 -8.54 -3.66
N ALA A 106 15.10 -8.00 -4.47
CA ALA A 106 15.54 -6.62 -4.39
C ALA A 106 14.39 -5.63 -4.66
N GLN A 107 13.57 -5.91 -5.67
CA GLN A 107 12.38 -5.10 -5.96
C GLN A 107 11.38 -5.14 -4.79
N TRP A 108 11.19 -6.32 -4.20
CA TRP A 108 10.34 -6.48 -3.02
C TRP A 108 10.91 -5.70 -1.82
N ASP A 109 12.22 -5.68 -1.62
CA ASP A 109 12.86 -4.91 -0.56
C ASP A 109 12.70 -3.40 -0.76
N VAL A 110 12.82 -2.89 -2.00
CA VAL A 110 12.50 -1.49 -2.32
C VAL A 110 11.04 -1.18 -1.96
N HIS A 111 10.11 -2.09 -2.26
CA HIS A 111 8.71 -1.90 -1.90
C HIS A 111 8.47 -1.93 -0.39
N ARG A 112 9.21 -2.77 0.36
CA ARG A 112 9.16 -2.74 1.83
C ARG A 112 9.69 -1.43 2.40
N ILE A 113 10.74 -0.86 1.82
CA ILE A 113 11.24 0.48 2.19
C ILE A 113 10.13 1.52 1.97
N GLU A 114 9.53 1.56 0.78
CA GLU A 114 8.40 2.44 0.45
C GLU A 114 7.31 2.34 1.52
N ARG A 115 6.87 1.13 1.86
CA ARG A 115 5.83 0.90 2.88
C ARG A 115 6.20 1.43 4.27
N ARG A 116 7.44 1.22 4.73
CA ARG A 116 7.86 1.73 6.05
C ARG A 116 7.89 3.25 6.08
N LEU A 117 8.25 3.88 4.97
CA LEU A 117 8.26 5.34 4.83
C LEU A 117 6.84 5.90 4.75
N GLU A 118 5.93 5.27 4.02
CA GLU A 118 4.51 5.63 4.01
C GLU A 118 3.86 5.50 5.40
N GLU A 119 4.16 4.42 6.12
CA GLU A 119 3.68 4.24 7.49
C GLU A 119 4.24 5.31 8.43
N ALA A 120 5.52 5.69 8.27
CA ALA A 120 6.10 6.80 9.00
C ALA A 120 5.38 8.12 8.68
N GLU A 121 5.19 8.44 7.41
CA GLU A 121 4.50 9.65 6.96
C GLU A 121 3.09 9.73 7.53
N GLN A 122 2.33 8.63 7.49
CA GLN A 122 1.00 8.56 8.06
C GLN A 122 1.03 8.76 9.59
N LEU A 123 1.93 8.10 10.31
CA LEU A 123 2.08 8.28 11.76
C LEU A 123 2.50 9.71 12.13
N ILE A 124 3.35 10.35 11.33
CA ILE A 124 3.76 11.75 11.52
C ILE A 124 2.55 12.67 11.30
N ALA A 125 1.80 12.45 10.22
CA ALA A 125 0.62 13.24 9.89
C ALA A 125 -0.50 13.10 10.94
N GLU A 126 -0.64 11.93 11.54
CA GLU A 126 -1.56 11.66 12.66
C GLU A 126 -1.04 12.15 14.02
N GLY A 127 0.21 12.61 14.11
CA GLY A 127 0.85 12.98 15.39
C GLY A 127 1.03 11.78 16.35
N ARG A 128 1.06 10.57 15.80
CA ARG A 128 1.15 9.28 16.53
C ARG A 128 2.53 8.64 16.45
N LEU A 129 3.45 9.21 15.66
CA LEU A 129 4.83 8.74 15.65
C LEU A 129 5.47 9.00 17.02
N ASP A 130 6.06 7.96 17.60
CA ASP A 130 6.90 8.04 18.79
C ASP A 130 8.35 7.62 18.47
N ILE A 131 9.28 7.85 19.39
CA ILE A 131 10.71 7.59 19.19
C ILE A 131 11.01 6.11 18.96
N GLN A 132 10.32 5.20 19.66
CA GLN A 132 10.53 3.77 19.52
C GLN A 132 10.05 3.30 18.15
N THR A 133 8.83 3.69 17.77
CA THR A 133 8.25 3.39 16.46
C THR A 133 9.10 3.96 15.32
N SER A 134 9.56 5.21 15.44
CA SER A 134 10.48 5.84 14.49
C SER A 134 11.78 5.06 14.34
N SER A 135 12.36 4.61 15.46
CA SER A 135 13.58 3.80 15.45
C SER A 135 13.37 2.42 14.82
N THR A 136 12.23 1.76 15.09
CA THR A 136 11.87 0.49 14.44
C THR A 136 11.71 0.63 12.93
N LEU A 137 11.03 1.68 12.48
CA LEU A 137 10.86 1.96 11.04
C LEU A 137 12.21 2.30 10.39
N ALA A 138 13.04 3.13 11.04
CA ALA A 138 14.38 3.49 10.56
C ALA A 138 15.31 2.26 10.45
N TYR A 139 15.23 1.34 11.41
CA TYR A 139 15.95 0.07 11.37
C TYR A 139 15.49 -0.80 10.19
N ALA A 140 14.17 -0.98 10.03
CA ALA A 140 13.62 -1.77 8.92
C ALA A 140 13.98 -1.19 7.54
N VAL A 141 13.92 0.14 7.39
CA VAL A 141 14.37 0.83 6.17
C VAL A 141 15.84 0.56 5.90
N THR A 142 16.68 0.62 6.93
CA THR A 142 18.12 0.36 6.81
C THR A 142 18.40 -1.09 6.43
N GLU A 143 17.75 -2.04 7.09
CA GLU A 143 17.88 -3.48 6.80
C GLU A 143 17.52 -3.80 5.35
N HIS A 144 16.38 -3.31 4.87
CA HIS A 144 15.96 -3.53 3.49
C HIS A 144 16.86 -2.80 2.49
N ALA A 145 17.31 -1.58 2.79
CA ALA A 145 18.24 -0.85 1.93
C ALA A 145 19.59 -1.57 1.80
N ASP A 146 20.09 -2.18 2.88
CA ASP A 146 21.31 -2.96 2.86
C ASP A 146 21.15 -4.27 2.10
N SER A 147 20.00 -4.94 2.21
CA SER A 147 19.66 -6.10 1.37
C SER A 147 19.65 -5.73 -0.13
N VAL A 148 19.02 -4.61 -0.49
CA VAL A 148 19.01 -4.10 -1.88
C VAL A 148 20.43 -3.83 -2.37
N ARG A 149 21.30 -3.23 -1.56
CA ARG A 149 22.70 -2.97 -1.94
C ARG A 149 23.51 -4.23 -2.14
N LEU A 150 23.30 -5.23 -1.30
CA LEU A 150 23.97 -6.52 -1.46
C LEU A 150 23.57 -7.16 -2.80
N GLN A 151 22.30 -7.07 -3.18
CA GLN A 151 21.81 -7.57 -4.45
C GLN A 151 22.28 -6.73 -5.65
N LEU A 152 22.40 -5.41 -5.47
CA LEU A 152 23.06 -4.52 -6.43
C LEU A 152 24.50 -4.95 -6.70
N GLY A 153 25.28 -5.23 -5.65
CA GLY A 153 26.66 -5.73 -5.78
C GLY A 153 26.74 -7.01 -6.59
N ARG A 154 25.87 -8.00 -6.29
CA ARG A 154 25.79 -9.26 -7.05
C ARG A 154 25.43 -9.04 -8.51
N ALA A 155 24.43 -8.20 -8.79
CA ALA A 155 24.03 -7.90 -10.17
C ALA A 155 25.19 -7.31 -10.99
N LEU A 156 26.09 -6.54 -10.37
CA LEU A 156 27.26 -5.98 -11.03
C LEU A 156 28.36 -7.02 -11.24
N GLU A 157 28.62 -7.88 -10.25
CA GLU A 157 29.54 -9.01 -10.37
C GLU A 157 29.11 -9.94 -11.51
N GLU A 158 27.80 -10.18 -11.65
CA GLU A 158 27.18 -10.99 -12.70
C GLU A 158 27.01 -10.23 -14.04
N LYS A 159 27.46 -8.96 -14.11
CA LYS A 159 27.37 -8.08 -15.29
C LYS A 159 25.94 -7.81 -15.77
N HIS A 160 24.95 -7.89 -14.88
CA HIS A 160 23.58 -7.44 -15.07
C HIS A 160 23.48 -5.91 -14.89
N ILE A 161 24.21 -5.17 -15.74
CA ILE A 161 24.41 -3.71 -15.63
C ILE A 161 23.09 -2.94 -15.60
N LEU A 162 22.18 -3.25 -16.52
CA LEU A 162 20.91 -2.54 -16.63
C LEU A 162 20.02 -2.78 -15.40
N GLU A 163 20.01 -4.01 -14.87
CA GLU A 163 19.28 -4.37 -13.67
C GLU A 163 19.82 -3.61 -12.46
N ALA A 164 21.15 -3.63 -12.27
CA ALA A 164 21.84 -2.89 -11.23
C ALA A 164 21.50 -1.38 -11.29
N ALA A 165 21.55 -0.79 -12.49
CA ALA A 165 21.24 0.62 -12.68
C ALA A 165 19.78 0.97 -12.37
N ASN A 166 18.84 0.08 -12.73
CA ASN A 166 17.43 0.26 -12.42
C ASN A 166 17.15 0.10 -10.93
N LEU A 167 17.76 -0.90 -10.28
CA LEU A 167 17.60 -1.12 -8.85
C LEU A 167 18.13 0.07 -8.02
N GLN A 168 19.32 0.57 -8.38
CA GLN A 168 19.88 1.75 -7.75
C GLN A 168 19.02 3.01 -7.97
N ALA A 169 18.54 3.23 -9.20
CA ALA A 169 17.68 4.37 -9.51
C ALA A 169 16.39 4.33 -8.70
N ASN A 170 15.73 3.17 -8.62
CA ASN A 170 14.49 2.98 -7.86
C ASN A 170 14.71 3.20 -6.36
N LEU A 171 15.72 2.54 -5.76
CA LEU A 171 16.03 2.70 -4.34
C LEU A 171 16.24 4.17 -3.96
N ARG A 172 17.05 4.89 -4.75
CA ARG A 172 17.35 6.31 -4.48
C ARG A 172 16.13 7.20 -4.71
N ALA A 173 15.35 6.94 -5.75
CA ALA A 173 14.13 7.69 -6.03
C ALA A 173 13.11 7.53 -4.89
N THR A 174 12.88 6.31 -4.40
CA THR A 174 12.02 6.04 -3.24
C THR A 174 12.53 6.78 -2.00
N ILE A 175 13.80 6.60 -1.62
CA ILE A 175 14.38 7.24 -0.44
C ILE A 175 14.26 8.77 -0.51
N ASN A 176 14.62 9.38 -1.64
CA ASN A 176 14.61 10.84 -1.79
C ASN A 176 13.20 11.43 -1.75
N ALA A 177 12.25 10.81 -2.47
CA ALA A 177 10.87 11.27 -2.53
C ALA A 177 10.22 11.28 -1.14
N HIS A 178 10.37 10.18 -0.41
CA HIS A 178 9.80 10.04 0.94
C HIS A 178 10.57 10.85 1.99
N ALA A 179 11.90 10.99 1.89
CA ALA A 179 12.66 11.88 2.76
C ALA A 179 12.17 13.34 2.64
N ASN A 180 11.92 13.80 1.42
CA ASN A 180 11.36 15.12 1.18
C ASN A 180 10.02 15.32 1.88
N LEU A 181 9.13 14.32 1.85
CA LEU A 181 7.83 14.38 2.52
C LEU A 181 7.96 14.34 4.04
N ILE A 182 8.75 13.42 4.59
CA ILE A 182 8.98 13.29 6.04
C ILE A 182 9.50 14.60 6.64
N ASP A 183 10.44 15.27 5.96
CA ASP A 183 10.96 16.56 6.40
C ASP A 183 9.88 17.65 6.39
N ARG A 184 9.00 17.63 5.38
CA ARG A 184 7.96 18.65 5.15
C ARG A 184 6.70 18.49 5.97
N ILE A 185 6.34 17.29 6.41
CA ILE A 185 5.13 17.08 7.23
C ILE A 185 5.36 17.78 8.58
N THR A 186 4.94 19.03 8.71
CA THR A 186 5.03 19.79 9.95
C THR A 186 4.21 19.11 11.04
N VAL A 187 4.85 18.81 12.17
CA VAL A 187 4.16 18.32 13.36
C VAL A 187 4.02 19.48 14.34
N ARG A 188 3.07 19.35 15.26
CA ARG A 188 3.02 20.12 16.52
C ARG A 188 4.40 20.13 17.21
N GLU A 189 4.72 21.20 17.92
CA GLU A 189 6.03 21.44 18.57
C GLU A 189 6.61 20.17 19.25
N GLY A 190 7.88 19.85 18.98
CA GLY A 190 8.61 18.74 19.60
C GLY A 190 8.90 17.51 18.71
N ALA A 191 8.32 17.40 17.52
CA ALA A 191 8.52 16.21 16.68
C ALA A 191 9.84 16.15 15.90
N GLY A 192 10.66 17.20 15.94
CA GLY A 192 12.01 17.17 15.38
C GLY A 192 12.80 15.98 15.94
N GLU A 193 12.73 15.77 17.25
CA GLU A 193 13.38 14.65 17.94
C GLU A 193 12.84 13.28 17.49
N VAL A 194 11.53 13.18 17.30
CA VAL A 194 10.88 11.92 16.91
C VAL A 194 11.24 11.51 15.49
N LYS A 195 11.45 12.46 14.58
CA LYS A 195 11.85 12.18 13.18
C LYS A 195 13.33 11.85 13.02
N LYS A 196 14.19 12.23 13.97
CA LYS A 196 15.66 12.07 13.86
C LYS A 196 16.11 10.66 13.46
N PRO A 197 15.59 9.56 14.03
CA PRO A 197 16.01 8.22 13.62
C PRO A 197 15.77 7.96 12.13
N LEU A 198 14.61 8.37 11.61
CA LEU A 198 14.25 8.24 10.20
C LEU A 198 15.07 9.17 9.31
N SER A 199 15.19 10.45 9.65
CA SER A 199 15.95 11.40 8.84
C SER A 199 17.44 11.04 8.80
N LEU A 200 18.01 10.54 9.90
CA LEU A 200 19.37 10.01 9.95
C LEU A 200 19.52 8.76 9.09
N ALA A 201 18.59 7.80 9.21
CA ALA A 201 18.61 6.60 8.37
C ALA A 201 18.56 6.98 6.89
N LEU A 202 17.59 7.80 6.48
CA LEU A 202 17.44 8.24 5.09
C LEU A 202 18.67 8.99 4.57
N SER A 203 19.20 9.93 5.35
CA SER A 203 20.42 10.67 4.99
C SER A 203 21.62 9.72 4.85
N SER A 204 21.78 8.77 5.78
CA SER A 204 22.84 7.76 5.69
C SER A 204 22.66 6.88 4.46
N GLN A 205 21.44 6.48 4.12
CA GLN A 205 21.20 5.62 2.96
C GLN A 205 21.36 6.37 1.63
N ALA A 206 20.96 7.65 1.58
CA ALA A 206 21.19 8.52 0.43
C ALA A 206 22.69 8.76 0.20
N ASN A 207 23.46 8.94 1.30
CA ASN A 207 24.90 9.23 1.25
C ASN A 207 25.77 7.98 1.02
N ARG A 208 25.34 6.79 1.47
CA ARG A 208 26.05 5.50 1.22
C ARG A 208 26.09 5.06 -0.24
N VAL A 209 25.54 5.86 -1.14
CA VAL A 209 25.72 5.75 -2.60
C VAL A 209 27.04 6.42 -3.05
N THR A 210 27.85 6.93 -2.11
CA THR A 210 29.08 7.71 -2.35
C THR A 210 30.31 6.98 -1.82
N TYR A 211 30.94 6.18 -2.68
CA TYR A 211 32.37 5.87 -2.70
C TYR A 211 32.67 5.80 -4.21
N GLU A 212 33.31 6.76 -4.86
CA GLU A 212 34.70 7.21 -4.74
C GLU A 212 34.83 8.64 -5.34
N ASN A 213 35.53 9.54 -4.64
CA ASN A 213 35.89 10.95 -4.94
C ASN A 213 35.18 12.05 -4.13
N ASP A 214 36.05 12.82 -3.47
CA ASP A 214 35.82 13.80 -2.42
C ASP A 214 35.48 15.18 -3.02
N SER A 215 34.22 15.39 -3.42
CA SER A 215 33.72 16.73 -3.72
C SER A 215 32.24 16.89 -3.38
N PRO A 216 31.86 17.84 -2.51
CA PRO A 216 30.47 18.08 -2.12
C PRO A 216 29.61 18.64 -3.27
N ASP A 217 30.23 19.00 -4.40
CA ASP A 217 29.55 19.57 -5.59
C ASP A 217 29.47 18.59 -6.77
N ALA A 218 29.98 17.36 -6.61
CA ALA A 218 29.97 16.36 -7.66
C ALA A 218 28.94 15.26 -7.33
N GLU A 219 27.79 15.25 -8.01
CA GLU A 219 26.89 14.09 -8.08
C GLU A 219 27.58 12.93 -8.86
N THR A 220 28.74 12.47 -8.42
CA THR A 220 29.43 11.27 -8.95
C THR A 220 29.07 10.11 -8.02
N THR A 221 27.80 9.72 -7.97
CA THR A 221 27.23 8.59 -8.74
C THR A 221 28.17 7.38 -8.69
N PHE A 222 27.71 6.31 -8.07
CA PHE A 222 28.17 4.96 -8.34
C PHE A 222 28.21 4.76 -9.87
N VAL A 223 29.39 4.87 -10.48
CA VAL A 223 29.50 4.91 -11.94
C VAL A 223 29.29 3.49 -12.45
N ILE A 224 28.04 3.15 -12.74
CA ILE A 224 27.69 1.92 -13.44
C ILE A 224 28.15 2.12 -14.88
N VAL A 225 29.31 1.58 -15.19
CA VAL A 225 29.86 1.66 -16.54
C VAL A 225 29.20 0.57 -17.39
N PRO A 226 28.57 0.93 -18.53
CA PRO A 226 28.05 -0.05 -19.47
C PRO A 226 29.18 -0.92 -20.03
N THR A 227 28.97 -2.23 -20.05
CA THR A 227 29.92 -3.19 -20.62
C THR A 227 29.69 -3.40 -22.13
N ASP A 228 28.50 -3.08 -22.62
CA ASP A 228 28.08 -3.12 -24.03
C ASP A 228 27.40 -1.78 -24.41
N PRO A 229 27.78 -1.13 -25.53
CA PRO A 229 27.06 0.03 -26.06
C PRO A 229 25.53 -0.15 -26.17
N SER A 230 25.06 -1.39 -26.36
CA SER A 230 23.62 -1.70 -26.41
C SER A 230 22.89 -1.37 -25.09
N ASP A 231 23.59 -1.39 -23.95
CA ASP A 231 23.02 -1.04 -22.64
C ASP A 231 22.79 0.46 -22.50
N THR A 232 23.63 1.29 -23.11
CA THR A 232 23.41 2.74 -23.22
C THR A 232 22.13 3.05 -23.99
N GLU A 233 21.90 2.37 -25.11
CA GLU A 233 20.68 2.56 -25.91
C GLU A 233 19.43 2.02 -25.21
N LYS A 234 19.52 0.90 -24.48
CA LYS A 234 18.41 0.43 -23.63
C LYS A 234 18.12 1.46 -22.53
N LYS A 235 19.15 1.95 -21.85
CA LYS A 235 19.00 2.92 -20.76
C LYS A 235 18.42 4.25 -21.24
N LYS A 236 18.82 4.73 -22.42
CA LYS A 236 18.25 5.90 -23.10
C LYS A 236 16.75 5.74 -23.32
N ARG A 237 16.31 4.60 -23.84
CA ARG A 237 14.87 4.32 -24.06
C ARG A 237 14.11 4.29 -22.74
N GLU A 238 14.62 3.59 -21.74
CA GLU A 238 14.00 3.51 -20.41
C GLU A 238 13.90 4.88 -19.74
N ALA A 239 14.97 5.68 -19.77
CA ALA A 239 15.00 7.02 -19.20
C ALA A 239 13.99 7.95 -19.88
N GLY A 240 13.89 7.91 -21.21
CA GLY A 240 12.91 8.68 -21.98
C GLY A 240 11.47 8.30 -21.63
N ILE A 241 11.17 7.00 -21.52
CA ILE A 241 9.85 6.52 -21.10
C ILE A 241 9.52 7.03 -19.69
N LYS A 242 10.44 6.90 -18.73
CA LYS A 242 10.19 7.36 -17.35
C LYS A 242 10.00 8.87 -17.25
N LEU A 243 10.77 9.63 -18.01
CA LEU A 243 10.61 11.09 -18.08
C LEU A 243 9.23 11.48 -18.63
N GLN A 244 8.77 10.82 -19.69
CA GLN A 244 7.45 11.04 -20.26
C GLN A 244 6.31 10.60 -19.32
N GLU A 245 6.45 9.45 -18.68
CA GLU A 245 5.49 8.97 -17.67
C GLU A 245 5.34 9.98 -16.53
N ALA A 246 6.45 10.47 -15.98
CA ALA A 246 6.45 11.42 -14.87
C ALA A 246 5.85 12.77 -15.27
N ALA A 247 6.16 13.28 -16.46
CA ALA A 247 5.55 14.50 -17.00
C ALA A 247 4.04 14.34 -17.17
N SER A 248 3.58 13.25 -17.79
CA SER A 248 2.14 12.98 -17.97
C SER A 248 1.41 12.85 -16.63
N GLN A 249 2.07 12.28 -15.62
CA GLN A 249 1.51 12.14 -14.29
C GLN A 249 1.40 13.48 -13.58
N LEU A 250 2.40 14.36 -13.71
CA LEU A 250 2.30 15.73 -13.21
C LEU A 250 1.15 16.47 -13.87
N ASP A 251 0.98 16.37 -15.19
CA ASP A 251 -0.11 17.06 -15.89
C ASP A 251 -1.48 16.68 -15.31
N LYS A 252 -1.70 15.39 -15.05
CA LYS A 252 -2.94 14.86 -14.46
C LYS A 252 -3.13 15.29 -13.00
N ALA A 253 -2.05 15.31 -12.22
CA ALA A 253 -2.10 15.58 -10.78
C ALA A 253 -1.89 17.07 -10.42
N SER A 254 -1.50 17.92 -11.37
CA SER A 254 -1.11 19.32 -11.12
C SER A 254 -2.21 20.15 -10.44
N SER A 255 -3.47 19.92 -10.81
CA SER A 255 -4.64 20.58 -10.22
C SER A 255 -4.95 20.14 -8.78
N THR A 256 -4.39 19.01 -8.36
CA THR A 256 -4.68 18.37 -7.09
C THR A 256 -3.55 18.41 -6.07
N LEU A 257 -2.33 18.66 -6.53
CA LEU A 257 -1.14 18.79 -5.71
C LEU A 257 -1.01 20.22 -5.18
N ASP A 258 -0.36 20.40 -4.03
CA ASP A 258 -0.04 21.75 -3.56
C ASP A 258 1.09 22.39 -4.40
N ALA A 259 1.13 23.72 -4.38
CA ALA A 259 2.05 24.50 -5.19
C ALA A 259 3.53 24.18 -4.93
N ASP A 260 3.89 23.76 -3.71
CA ASP A 260 5.27 23.44 -3.37
C ASP A 260 5.69 22.07 -3.91
N THR A 261 4.82 21.06 -3.82
CA THR A 261 5.02 19.78 -4.53
C THR A 261 5.11 19.98 -6.04
N VAL A 262 4.20 20.75 -6.66
CA VAL A 262 4.25 21.04 -8.10
C VAL A 262 5.59 21.69 -8.49
N ARG A 263 6.06 22.70 -7.73
CA ARG A 263 7.36 23.33 -7.97
C ARG A 263 8.51 22.32 -7.88
N LYS A 264 8.48 21.41 -6.90
CA LYS A 264 9.56 20.43 -6.71
C LYS A 264 9.58 19.37 -7.81
N VAL A 265 8.42 18.90 -8.24
CA VAL A 265 8.31 17.96 -9.37
C VAL A 265 8.80 18.65 -10.66
N HIS A 266 8.45 19.92 -10.88
CA HIS A 266 8.97 20.69 -12.02
C HIS A 266 10.50 20.82 -12.01
N ASP A 267 11.11 21.11 -10.86
CA ASP A 267 12.57 21.13 -10.67
C ASP A 267 13.21 19.78 -11.05
N LEU A 268 12.65 18.67 -10.56
CA LEU A 268 13.13 17.32 -10.90
C LEU A 268 13.03 17.03 -12.40
N LEU A 269 11.91 17.37 -13.04
CA LEU A 269 11.71 17.16 -14.48
C LEU A 269 12.62 18.08 -15.32
N SER A 270 12.90 19.31 -14.88
CA SER A 270 13.86 20.21 -15.55
C SER A 270 15.25 19.60 -15.53
N ARG A 271 15.74 19.19 -14.36
CA ARG A 271 17.04 18.55 -14.19
C ARG A 271 17.15 17.23 -14.95
N ALA A 272 16.04 16.48 -15.06
CA ALA A 272 15.97 15.27 -15.87
C ALA A 272 16.13 15.58 -17.37
N ASN A 273 15.44 16.61 -17.89
CA ASN A 273 15.59 17.07 -19.28
C ASN A 273 17.00 17.58 -19.59
N GLU A 274 17.61 18.33 -18.67
CA GLU A 274 19.00 18.79 -18.77
C GLU A 274 19.95 17.60 -18.85
N SER A 275 19.77 16.60 -17.99
CA SER A 275 20.56 15.36 -18.00
C SER A 275 20.36 14.56 -19.29
N GLN A 276 19.13 14.46 -19.81
CA GLN A 276 18.84 13.80 -21.09
C GLN A 276 19.57 14.50 -22.26
N THR A 277 19.63 15.84 -22.22
CA THR A 277 20.32 16.66 -23.23
C THR A 277 21.84 16.46 -23.14
N GLN A 278 22.40 16.47 -21.93
CA GLN A 278 23.81 16.17 -21.68
C GLN A 278 24.18 14.77 -22.18
N ALA A 279 23.33 13.77 -21.92
CA ALA A 279 23.50 12.40 -22.42
C ALA A 279 23.58 12.34 -23.94
N ALA A 280 22.67 13.02 -24.64
CA ALA A 280 22.66 13.05 -26.11
C ALA A 280 23.92 13.70 -26.69
N ASN A 281 24.43 14.76 -26.05
CA ASN A 281 25.65 15.45 -26.47
C ASN A 281 26.88 14.53 -26.35
N VAL A 282 27.07 13.88 -25.20
CA VAL A 282 28.24 13.01 -25.00
C VAL A 282 28.12 11.70 -25.80
N LEU A 283 26.91 11.19 -25.99
CA LEU A 283 26.68 10.01 -26.85
C LEU A 283 27.03 10.30 -28.32
N SER A 284 26.76 11.51 -28.80
CA SER A 284 27.13 11.94 -30.17
C SER A 284 28.64 11.95 -30.39
N ASN A 285 29.43 12.07 -29.31
CA ASN A 285 30.89 11.99 -29.33
C ASN A 285 31.41 10.55 -29.14
N GLY A 286 30.52 9.55 -29.09
CA GLY A 286 30.87 8.13 -28.89
C GLY A 286 31.09 7.73 -27.42
N ASP A 287 30.89 8.65 -26.47
CA ASP A 287 31.12 8.40 -25.05
C ASP A 287 29.90 7.72 -24.40
N ASN A 288 29.86 6.40 -24.55
CA ASN A 288 28.80 5.55 -24.02
C ASN A 288 28.74 5.56 -22.48
N GLY A 289 29.90 5.65 -21.80
CA GLY A 289 29.98 5.59 -20.35
C GLY A 289 29.34 6.82 -19.70
N ASN A 290 29.75 8.01 -20.13
CA ASN A 290 29.16 9.24 -19.64
C ASN A 290 27.70 9.39 -20.08
N ALA A 291 27.36 8.99 -21.31
CA ALA A 291 25.96 8.97 -21.77
C ALA A 291 25.08 8.11 -20.87
N PHE A 292 25.54 6.89 -20.53
CA PHE A 292 24.81 5.99 -19.64
C PHE A 292 24.57 6.61 -18.27
N GLY A 293 25.60 7.24 -17.67
CA GLY A 293 25.47 7.94 -16.39
C GLY A 293 24.42 9.05 -16.43
N PHE A 294 24.40 9.86 -17.48
CA PHE A 294 23.38 10.90 -17.66
C PHE A 294 21.97 10.33 -17.92
N PHE A 295 21.82 9.22 -18.65
CA PHE A 295 20.52 8.55 -18.78
C PHE A 295 20.06 7.92 -17.46
N GLN A 296 20.99 7.40 -16.66
CA GLN A 296 20.69 6.90 -15.32
C GLN A 296 20.20 8.02 -14.39
N ARG A 297 20.86 9.18 -14.42
CA ARG A 297 20.43 10.37 -13.68
C ARG A 297 19.05 10.83 -14.13
N THR A 298 18.77 10.85 -15.44
CA THR A 298 17.45 11.17 -16.00
C THR A 298 16.38 10.21 -15.47
N HIS A 299 16.62 8.89 -15.58
CA HIS A 299 15.72 7.86 -15.07
C HIS A 299 15.41 8.10 -13.59
N ARG A 300 16.46 8.29 -12.76
CA ARG A 300 16.30 8.50 -11.32
C ARG A 300 15.47 9.73 -11.00
N LEU A 301 15.76 10.87 -11.61
CA LEU A 301 15.03 12.13 -11.35
C LEU A 301 13.57 12.04 -11.79
N ALA A 302 13.29 11.38 -12.91
CA ALA A 302 11.93 11.11 -13.36
C ALA A 302 11.16 10.18 -12.40
N GLN A 303 11.82 9.14 -11.90
CA GLN A 303 11.23 8.26 -10.87
C GLN A 303 10.99 9.01 -9.57
N GLU A 304 11.94 9.83 -9.12
CA GLU A 304 11.80 10.64 -7.90
C GLU A 304 10.59 11.58 -8.01
N ALA A 305 10.42 12.22 -9.18
CA ALA A 305 9.24 13.03 -9.50
C ALA A 305 7.94 12.21 -9.38
N LYS A 306 7.93 11.00 -9.96
CA LYS A 306 6.78 10.10 -9.91
C LYS A 306 6.42 9.67 -8.48
N TYR A 307 7.40 9.18 -7.72
CA TYR A 307 7.18 8.78 -6.33
C TYR A 307 6.72 9.94 -5.46
N LEU A 308 7.23 11.15 -5.69
CA LEU A 308 6.79 12.35 -4.97
C LEU A 308 5.31 12.68 -5.27
N ILE A 309 4.86 12.52 -6.52
CA ILE A 309 3.44 12.67 -6.87
C ILE A 309 2.61 11.57 -6.20
N ASP A 310 3.00 10.31 -6.34
CA ASP A 310 2.27 9.15 -5.81
C ASP A 310 2.11 9.23 -4.28
N ALA A 311 3.21 9.49 -3.57
CA ALA A 311 3.20 9.59 -2.11
C ALA A 311 2.36 10.78 -1.64
N ARG A 312 2.40 11.90 -2.37
CA ARG A 312 1.58 13.08 -2.06
C ARG A 312 0.09 12.82 -2.26
N ASP A 313 -0.28 12.18 -3.36
CA ASP A 313 -1.66 11.82 -3.64
C ASP A 313 -2.22 10.84 -2.59
N LYS A 314 -1.41 9.86 -2.14
CA LYS A 314 -1.77 8.93 -1.07
C LYS A 314 -2.05 9.65 0.25
N LEU A 315 -1.17 10.56 0.68
CA LEU A 315 -1.36 11.33 1.92
C LEU A 315 -2.61 12.21 1.89
N ARG A 316 -2.88 12.85 0.75
CA ARG A 316 -4.09 13.66 0.56
C ARG A 316 -5.36 12.81 0.63
N ASN A 317 -5.38 11.64 -0.02
CA ASN A 317 -6.53 10.73 0.02
C ASN A 317 -6.81 10.20 1.44
N ALA A 318 -5.82 10.25 2.33
CA ALA A 318 -5.96 9.96 3.75
C ALA A 318 -6.35 11.20 4.60
N ASN A 319 -6.73 12.32 3.97
CA ASN A 319 -7.17 13.59 4.58
C ASN A 319 -6.10 14.35 5.40
N PHE A 320 -4.81 14.19 5.10
CA PHE A 320 -3.75 14.89 5.81
C PHE A 320 -3.31 16.18 5.11
N THR A 321 -3.35 17.30 5.83
CA THR A 321 -2.84 18.60 5.36
C THR A 321 -1.36 18.73 5.70
N THR A 322 -0.52 19.07 4.72
CA THR A 322 0.84 19.57 4.99
C THR A 322 0.82 21.09 5.02
N GLY A 323 1.70 21.68 5.83
CA GLY A 323 1.82 23.12 6.01
C GLY A 323 2.27 23.85 4.73
N GLY A 324 1.34 24.10 3.82
CA GLY A 324 1.43 25.16 2.83
C GLY A 324 0.76 26.41 3.39
N THR A 325 1.44 27.55 3.30
CA THR A 325 0.95 28.87 3.73
C THR A 325 -0.47 29.08 3.22
N THR A 326 -1.45 28.94 4.10
CA THR A 326 -2.84 29.24 3.77
C THR A 326 -2.92 30.77 3.70
N THR A 327 -2.92 31.32 2.49
CA THR A 327 -3.48 32.64 2.30
C THR A 327 -4.97 32.48 2.55
N THR A 328 -5.38 32.81 3.77
CA THR A 328 -6.78 32.82 4.20
C THR A 328 -7.53 33.85 3.37
N SER A 329 -8.10 33.42 2.24
CA SER A 329 -9.18 34.15 1.59
C SER A 329 -10.44 33.90 2.41
N THR A 330 -10.62 34.68 3.46
CA THR A 330 -11.88 34.80 4.20
C THR A 330 -12.94 35.33 3.25
N THR A 331 -13.62 34.43 2.54
CA THR A 331 -14.88 34.77 1.87
C THR A 331 -15.94 34.79 2.96
N SER A 332 -16.23 36.00 3.40
CA SER A 332 -17.32 36.34 4.29
C SER A 332 -18.65 35.96 3.63
N GLN A 333 -19.27 34.88 4.12
CA GLN A 333 -20.70 34.64 3.97
C GLN A 333 -21.23 34.24 5.35
N ASN A 334 -21.65 35.25 6.11
CA ASN A 334 -22.74 35.20 7.08
C ASN A 334 -22.92 36.63 7.63
N ALA A 335 -23.67 37.44 6.89
CA ALA A 335 -24.16 38.73 7.32
C ALA A 335 -25.68 38.79 7.05
N ALA A 336 -26.44 38.09 7.88
CA ALA A 336 -27.87 38.32 8.08
C ALA A 336 -28.32 37.53 9.31
N GLU A 337 -28.13 38.12 10.49
CA GLU A 337 -28.88 37.91 11.74
C GLU A 337 -28.00 38.38 12.91
N ASP A 338 -28.00 39.68 13.19
CA ASP A 338 -28.25 40.19 14.55
C ASP A 338 -28.30 41.73 14.51
N LYS A 339 -29.50 42.28 14.32
CA LYS A 339 -29.79 43.70 14.56
C LYS A 339 -30.79 43.76 15.71
N GLN A 340 -30.35 43.48 16.93
CA GLN A 340 -31.12 43.86 18.12
C GLN A 340 -30.27 43.81 19.40
N ASN A 341 -29.41 44.82 19.62
CA ASN A 341 -29.18 45.42 20.94
C ASN A 341 -28.05 46.44 20.87
N ASP A 342 -28.41 47.73 20.75
CA ASP A 342 -27.66 48.79 21.45
C ASP A 342 -28.43 50.12 21.39
N LYS A 343 -29.52 50.20 22.17
CA LYS A 343 -30.20 51.46 22.52
C LYS A 343 -30.80 51.39 23.92
N GLU A 344 -29.97 51.12 24.90
CA GLU A 344 -30.20 51.44 26.32
C GLU A 344 -28.91 51.06 27.03
N ILE A 345 -27.98 51.98 27.28
CA ILE A 345 -27.86 52.67 28.56
C ILE A 345 -26.70 53.65 28.37
N GLN A 346 -27.00 54.95 28.35
CA GLN A 346 -26.14 56.02 28.89
C GLN A 346 -26.84 57.37 28.66
N LYS A 347 -27.91 57.58 29.41
CA LYS A 347 -28.50 58.92 29.60
C LYS A 347 -29.09 59.01 31.01
N LYS A 348 -28.21 59.14 32.02
CA LYS A 348 -28.52 59.80 33.31
C LYS A 348 -27.26 59.87 34.19
N SER A 349 -26.94 61.11 34.59
CA SER A 349 -25.92 61.61 35.53
C SER A 349 -24.91 62.49 34.77
N GLY A 350 -25.02 63.82 34.70
CA GLY A 350 -25.35 64.78 35.77
C GLY A 350 -24.04 65.18 36.47
N ALA A 351 -23.27 66.11 35.90
CA ALA A 351 -23.23 67.53 36.28
C ALA A 351 -22.19 67.86 37.39
N ALA A 352 -21.54 69.03 37.23
CA ALA A 352 -20.52 69.69 38.09
C ALA A 352 -19.07 69.14 37.98
N GLY A 353 -18.01 69.95 37.92
CA GLY A 353 -17.86 71.40 37.93
C GLY A 353 -16.35 71.75 37.87
N THR A 354 -16.02 72.80 37.11
CA THR A 354 -14.94 73.80 37.28
C THR A 354 -13.61 73.42 37.95
N GLY A 355 -12.48 73.74 37.29
CA GLY A 355 -11.37 74.41 37.97
C GLY A 355 -9.92 74.04 37.58
N THR A 356 -9.22 75.02 37.00
CA THR A 356 -7.82 75.44 37.25
C THR A 356 -6.60 74.68 36.69
N LYS A 357 -5.96 75.34 35.69
CA LYS A 357 -4.54 75.78 35.56
C LYS A 357 -3.37 74.97 36.16
N GLY A 358 -2.30 74.87 35.36
CA GLY A 358 -0.89 74.83 35.81
C GLY A 358 -0.06 73.74 35.11
N SER A 359 0.68 74.02 34.03
CA SER A 359 2.04 74.58 33.96
C SER A 359 3.19 73.63 34.35
N SER A 360 4.08 73.44 33.36
CA SER A 360 5.56 73.40 33.46
C SER A 360 6.34 72.13 33.81
N LYS A 361 7.38 71.94 32.97
CA LYS A 361 8.74 71.39 33.20
C LYS A 361 8.87 69.88 33.46
N LYS A 362 9.65 69.13 32.65
CA LYS A 362 11.10 69.15 32.31
C LYS A 362 11.96 68.49 33.40
N ASN A 363 12.90 67.67 32.93
CA ASN A 363 13.93 66.86 33.59
C ASN A 363 13.42 65.48 34.05
N ARG A 364 14.12 64.38 33.78
CA ARG A 364 15.55 64.18 33.56
C ARG A 364 15.81 62.91 32.77
#